data_AF-A0A2V3URF0-F1
#
_entry.id   AF-A0A2V3URF0-F1
#
_cell.length_a   1.000
_cell.length_b   1.000
_cell.length_c   1.000
_cell.angle_alpha   90.00
_cell.angle_beta   90.00
_cell.angle_gamma   90.00
#
_symmetry.space_group_name_H-M   'P 1'
#
loop_
_entity.id
_entity.type
_entity.pdbx_description
1 polymer ?
#
loop_
_entity_poly.entity_id
_entity_poly.type
_entity_poly.pdbx_seq_one_letter_code
_entity_poly.pdbx_strand_id
1 'polypeptide(L)'
;MKFDKQPEIHVATFGFFTSFIWEMLQMPFFDVGSATSWDSTLGCTLATFGDAGIMVLAYTVVSIVNRNRHWMHRLTSGMIGTYLLSGLGITVIIEKIATSVPTQWGWRYSELMPLVPGTNVGLVPILMWIIIPLITLWFARRQPRP
;
A
#
# COMPACT_ATOMS: atom_id res chain seq x y z
N MET A 1 -10.37 5.94 25.74
CA MET A 1 -10.37 5.02 24.57
C MET A 1 -9.07 4.24 24.57
N LYS A 2 -9.10 2.90 24.65
CA LYS A 2 -7.88 2.07 24.57
C LYS A 2 -7.56 1.81 23.10
N PHE A 3 -6.90 2.76 22.45
CA PHE A 3 -6.44 2.65 21.06
C PHE A 3 -5.37 1.56 20.88
N ASP A 4 -4.62 1.24 21.94
CA ASP A 4 -3.52 0.26 22.00
C ASP A 4 -3.93 -1.20 21.70
N LYS A 5 -5.23 -1.50 21.62
CA LYS A 5 -5.74 -2.85 21.39
C LYS A 5 -6.43 -3.03 20.03
N GLN A 6 -6.47 -1.99 19.20
CA GLN A 6 -7.15 -2.04 17.91
C GLN A 6 -6.17 -2.46 16.81
N PRO A 7 -6.36 -3.64 16.19
CA PRO A 7 -5.46 -4.12 15.15
C PRO A 7 -5.39 -3.18 13.93
N GLU A 8 -6.47 -2.47 13.64
CA GLU A 8 -6.57 -1.51 12.55
C GLU A 8 -5.59 -0.34 12.75
N ILE A 9 -5.37 0.10 13.99
CA ILE A 9 -4.44 1.19 14.32
C ILE A 9 -3.00 0.73 14.11
N HIS A 10 -2.68 -0.51 14.49
CA HIS A 10 -1.37 -1.09 14.23
C HIS A 10 -1.11 -1.23 12.73
N VAL A 11 -2.08 -1.72 11.96
CA VAL A 11 -1.98 -1.81 10.49
C VAL A 11 -1.82 -0.42 9.87
N ALA A 12 -2.59 0.58 10.31
CA ALA A 12 -2.45 1.95 9.83
C ALA A 12 -1.07 2.53 10.12
N THR A 13 -0.56 2.33 11.33
CA THR A 13 0.71 2.90 11.78
C THR A 13 1.89 2.25 11.06
N PHE A 14 1.97 0.91 11.09
CA PHE A 14 3.04 0.20 10.40
C PHE A 14 2.93 0.33 8.88
N GLY A 15 1.71 0.32 8.34
CA GLY A 15 1.44 0.53 6.93
C GLY A 15 1.91 1.90 6.46
N PHE A 16 1.62 2.96 7.22
CA PHE A 16 2.11 4.30 6.93
C PHE A 16 3.64 4.35 6.89
N PHE A 17 4.33 3.92 7.95
CA PHE A 17 5.80 4.03 7.99
C PHE A 17 6.49 3.17 6.93
N THR A 18 6.02 1.94 6.72
CA THR A 18 6.62 1.04 5.73
C THR A 18 6.36 1.50 4.31
N SER A 19 5.15 2.01 4.02
CA SER A 19 4.84 2.63 2.73
C SER A 19 5.66 3.89 2.51
N PHE A 20 5.83 4.74 3.52
CA PHE A 20 6.62 5.97 3.39
C PHE A 20 8.07 5.69 3.02
N ILE A 21 8.69 4.70 3.68
CA ILE A 21 10.06 4.28 3.34
C ILE A 21 10.11 3.77 1.90
N TRP A 22 9.12 2.98 1.48
CA TRP A 22 9.04 2.47 0.12
C TRP A 22 8.88 3.58 -0.92
N GLU A 23 7.95 4.51 -0.70
CA GLU A 23 7.68 5.68 -1.54
C GLU A 23 8.95 6.51 -1.75
N MET A 24 9.69 6.79 -0.68
CA MET A 24 10.95 7.52 -0.77
C MET A 24 12.03 6.74 -1.54
N LEU A 25 12.08 5.41 -1.38
CA LEU A 25 13.05 4.55 -2.10
C LEU A 25 12.71 4.36 -3.57
N GLN A 26 11.44 4.42 -3.97
CA GLN A 26 11.03 4.24 -5.36
C GLN A 26 11.11 5.52 -6.20
N MET A 27 11.30 6.69 -5.58
CA MET A 27 11.42 7.97 -6.28
C MET A 27 12.39 7.98 -7.48
N PRO A 28 13.56 7.32 -7.46
CA PRO A 28 14.46 7.26 -8.62
C PRO A 28 13.85 6.61 -9.87
N PHE A 29 12.78 5.82 -9.73
CA PHE A 29 12.09 5.17 -10.83
C PHE A 29 10.98 6.03 -11.46
N PHE A 30 10.68 7.18 -10.87
CA PHE A 30 9.72 8.13 -11.40
C PHE A 30 10.44 9.32 -12.04
N ASP A 31 9.92 9.76 -13.18
CA ASP A 31 10.34 11.01 -13.81
C ASP A 31 9.68 12.17 -13.05
N VAL A 32 10.46 12.75 -12.14
CA VAL A 32 10.06 13.89 -11.31
C VAL A 32 10.15 15.22 -12.05
N GLY A 33 10.67 15.25 -13.29
CA GLY A 33 10.73 16.45 -14.13
C GLY A 33 11.27 17.69 -13.39
N SER A 34 10.48 18.77 -13.37
CA SER A 34 10.80 20.03 -12.68
C SER A 34 10.22 20.12 -11.26
N ALA A 35 9.74 19.03 -10.68
CA ALA A 35 9.19 19.04 -9.34
C ALA A 35 10.27 19.37 -8.31
N THR A 36 9.95 20.22 -7.34
CA THR A 36 10.88 20.48 -6.25
C THR A 36 10.98 19.26 -5.34
N SER A 37 12.05 19.17 -4.54
CA SER A 37 12.16 18.15 -3.49
C SER A 37 10.98 18.19 -2.52
N TRP A 38 10.39 19.38 -2.31
CA TRP A 38 9.21 19.57 -1.48
C TRP A 38 7.94 18.99 -2.11
N ASP A 39 7.70 19.26 -3.40
CA ASP A 39 6.54 18.72 -4.13
C ASP A 39 6.60 17.19 -4.19
N SER A 40 7.80 16.65 -4.40
CA SER A 40 8.05 15.21 -4.39
C SER A 40 7.74 14.58 -3.03
N THR A 41 8.18 15.23 -1.94
CA THR A 41 7.93 14.74 -0.57
C THR A 41 6.45 14.81 -0.22
N LEU A 42 5.75 15.90 -0.59
CA LEU A 42 4.31 16.02 -0.40
C LEU A 42 3.54 14.95 -1.19
N GLY A 43 3.95 14.70 -2.44
CA GLY A 43 3.40 13.62 -3.26
C GLY A 43 3.57 12.25 -2.61
N CYS A 44 4.79 11.91 -2.17
CA CYS A 44 5.08 10.66 -1.45
C CYS A 44 4.26 10.53 -0.17
N THR A 45 4.12 11.62 0.57
CA THR A 45 3.35 11.64 1.83
C THR A 45 1.87 11.36 1.56
N LEU A 46 1.29 12.01 0.53
CA LEU A 46 -0.10 11.78 0.15
C LEU A 46 -0.33 10.34 -0.36
N ALA A 47 0.60 9.82 -1.17
CA ALA A 47 0.59 8.43 -1.64
C ALA A 47 0.61 7.45 -0.45
N THR A 48 1.54 7.65 0.49
CA THR A 48 1.66 6.87 1.73
C THR A 48 0.35 6.83 2.53
N PHE A 49 -0.36 7.97 2.66
CA PHE A 49 -1.65 8.01 3.32
C PHE A 49 -2.70 7.18 2.57
N GLY A 50 -2.69 7.24 1.25
CA GLY A 50 -3.51 6.38 0.39
C GLY A 50 -3.23 4.91 0.63
N ASP A 51 -1.97 4.48 0.61
CA ASP A 51 -1.56 3.09 0.79
C ASP A 51 -1.94 2.55 2.18
N ALA A 52 -1.68 3.34 3.23
CA ALA A 52 -2.09 2.99 4.59
C ALA A 52 -3.62 2.84 4.68
N GLY A 53 -4.38 3.72 4.05
CA GLY A 53 -5.84 3.64 3.98
C GLY A 53 -6.32 2.38 3.27
N ILE A 54 -5.72 2.04 2.13
CA ILE A 54 -6.04 0.82 1.37
C ILE A 54 -5.70 -0.43 2.19
N MET A 55 -4.57 -0.47 2.89
CA MET A 55 -4.20 -1.59 3.78
C MET A 55 -5.22 -1.76 4.92
N VAL A 56 -5.65 -0.68 5.56
CA VAL A 56 -6.69 -0.75 6.60
C VAL A 56 -8.03 -1.24 6.02
N LEU A 57 -8.40 -0.79 4.83
CA LEU A 57 -9.62 -1.22 4.16
C LEU A 57 -9.55 -2.72 3.81
N ALA A 58 -8.45 -3.15 3.19
CA ALA A 58 -8.17 -4.56 2.90
C ALA A 58 -8.25 -5.42 4.16
N TYR A 59 -7.65 -4.96 5.27
CA TYR A 59 -7.71 -5.64 6.56
C TYR A 59 -9.14 -5.77 7.08
N THR A 60 -9.91 -4.70 6.94
CA THR A 60 -11.31 -4.63 7.38
C THR A 60 -12.19 -5.58 6.58
N VAL A 61 -11.98 -5.66 5.26
CA VAL A 61 -12.69 -6.62 4.38
C VAL A 61 -12.45 -8.04 4.86
N VAL A 62 -11.19 -8.43 5.11
CA VAL A 62 -10.86 -9.76 5.64
C VAL A 62 -11.50 -10.00 7.01
N SER A 63 -11.50 -8.98 7.87
CA SER A 63 -12.12 -9.06 9.20
C SER A 63 -13.63 -9.29 9.14
N ILE A 64 -14.34 -8.63 8.19
CA ILE A 64 -15.78 -8.78 7.99
C ILE A 64 -16.10 -10.18 7.43
N VAL A 65 -15.38 -10.61 6.39
CA VAL A 65 -15.58 -11.92 5.74
C VAL A 65 -15.38 -13.06 6.74
N ASN A 66 -14.35 -12.97 7.58
CA ASN A 66 -14.04 -14.00 8.57
C ASN A 66 -14.73 -13.80 9.92
N ARG A 67 -15.53 -12.73 10.07
CA ARG A 67 -16.16 -12.29 11.33
C ARG A 67 -15.20 -12.27 12.52
N ASN A 68 -13.93 -12.01 12.26
CA ASN A 68 -12.86 -12.04 13.27
C ASN A 68 -11.90 -10.87 13.04
N ARG A 69 -11.95 -9.89 13.93
CA ARG A 69 -11.07 -8.71 13.89
C ARG A 69 -9.63 -9.02 14.25
N HIS A 70 -9.34 -10.13 14.91
CA HIS A 70 -7.98 -10.50 15.34
C HIS A 70 -7.39 -11.62 14.47
N TRP A 71 -7.85 -11.71 13.22
CA TRP A 71 -7.42 -12.75 12.28
C TRP A 71 -5.90 -12.73 12.04
N MET A 72 -5.24 -11.58 12.22
CA MET A 72 -3.78 -11.44 12.14
C MET A 72 -2.99 -12.38 13.08
N HIS A 73 -3.61 -12.88 14.17
CA HIS A 73 -2.97 -13.85 15.06
C HIS A 73 -3.16 -15.30 14.62
N ARG A 74 -4.12 -15.59 13.73
CA ARG A 74 -4.39 -16.90 13.14
C ARG A 74 -4.39 -16.80 11.61
N LEU A 75 -3.20 -16.52 11.07
CA LEU A 75 -3.00 -16.37 9.64
C LEU A 75 -3.28 -17.70 8.93
N THR A 76 -4.23 -17.68 7.98
CA THR A 76 -4.42 -18.74 7.00
C THR A 76 -4.00 -18.21 5.63
N SER A 77 -3.49 -19.08 4.75
CA SER A 77 -3.07 -18.68 3.39
C SER A 77 -4.21 -18.01 2.61
N GLY A 78 -5.46 -18.44 2.84
CA GLY A 78 -6.64 -17.81 2.26
C GLY A 78 -6.85 -16.37 2.71
N MET A 79 -6.68 -16.07 4.00
CA MET A 79 -6.80 -14.70 4.53
C MET A 79 -5.71 -13.77 3.97
N ILE A 80 -4.47 -14.24 3.93
CA ILE A 80 -3.35 -13.49 3.33
C ILE A 80 -3.63 -13.23 1.85
N GLY A 81 -4.09 -14.26 1.12
CA GLY A 81 -4.48 -14.12 -0.29
C GLY A 81 -5.58 -13.08 -0.48
N THR A 82 -6.67 -13.12 0.30
CA THR A 82 -7.75 -12.12 0.21
C THR A 82 -7.28 -10.72 0.56
N TYR A 83 -6.39 -10.58 1.55
CA TYR A 83 -5.82 -9.29 1.93
C TYR A 83 -5.01 -8.68 0.78
N LEU A 84 -4.07 -9.45 0.22
CA LEU A 84 -3.23 -9.01 -0.90
C LEU A 84 -4.06 -8.75 -2.16
N LEU A 85 -5.01 -9.62 -2.49
CA LEU A 85 -5.88 -9.46 -3.66
C LEU A 85 -6.77 -8.23 -3.54
N SER A 86 -7.29 -7.94 -2.34
CA SER A 86 -8.08 -6.74 -2.12
C SER A 86 -7.26 -5.47 -2.29
N GLY A 87 -6.04 -5.41 -1.73
CA GLY A 87 -5.11 -4.29 -1.92
C GLY A 87 -4.74 -4.11 -3.40
N LEU A 88 -4.25 -5.17 -4.04
CA LEU A 88 -3.87 -5.16 -5.45
C LEU A 88 -5.04 -4.78 -6.36
N GLY A 89 -6.24 -5.30 -6.09
CA GLY A 89 -7.44 -4.97 -6.85
C GLY A 89 -7.80 -3.48 -6.76
N ILE A 90 -7.69 -2.89 -5.57
CA ILE A 90 -7.92 -1.46 -5.37
C ILE A 90 -6.87 -0.64 -6.13
N THR A 91 -5.59 -1.04 -6.07
CA THR A 91 -4.52 -0.36 -6.80
C THR A 91 -4.73 -0.40 -8.30
N VAL A 92 -5.09 -1.55 -8.86
CA VAL A 92 -5.37 -1.68 -10.30
C VAL A 92 -6.55 -0.79 -10.71
N ILE A 93 -7.57 -0.66 -9.86
CA ILE A 93 -8.69 0.26 -10.11
C ILE A 93 -8.22 1.70 -10.09
N ILE A 94 -7.43 2.11 -9.08
CA ILE A 94 -6.87 3.46 -8.97
C ILE A 94 -5.97 3.76 -10.16
N GLU A 95 -5.13 2.82 -10.56
CA GLU A 95 -4.22 2.96 -11.69
C GLU A 95 -5.00 3.13 -13.00
N LYS A 96 -6.06 2.33 -13.22
CA LYS A 96 -6.95 2.49 -14.38
C LYS A 96 -7.65 3.85 -14.39
N ILE A 97 -8.10 4.33 -13.23
CA ILE A 97 -8.69 5.67 -13.12
C ILE A 97 -7.63 6.71 -13.45
N ALA A 98 -6.44 6.61 -12.88
CA ALA A 98 -5.33 7.53 -13.10
C ALA A 98 -4.85 7.55 -14.57
N THR A 99 -4.87 6.42 -15.27
CA THR A 99 -4.55 6.36 -16.72
C THR A 99 -5.68 6.87 -17.60
N SER A 100 -6.94 6.82 -17.15
CA SER A 100 -8.09 7.34 -17.88
C SER A 100 -8.29 8.87 -17.73
N VAL A 101 -7.69 9.48 -16.71
CA VAL A 101 -7.73 10.93 -16.48
C VAL A 101 -6.52 11.58 -17.15
N PRO A 102 -6.68 12.61 -18.01
CA PRO A 102 -5.57 13.23 -18.72
C PRO A 102 -4.58 13.93 -17.77
N THR A 103 -3.39 13.35 -17.62
CA THR A 103 -2.07 13.99 -17.50
C THR A 103 -1.77 15.05 -16.42
N GLN A 104 -2.63 15.30 -15.43
CA GLN A 104 -2.32 16.28 -14.36
C GLN A 104 -2.13 15.70 -12.96
N TRP A 105 -2.40 14.41 -12.74
CA TRP A 105 -2.48 13.83 -11.40
C TRP A 105 -1.57 12.61 -11.16
N GLY A 106 -0.60 12.33 -12.06
CA GLY A 106 0.25 11.14 -11.94
C GLY A 106 1.69 11.40 -12.37
N TRP A 107 2.64 10.86 -11.57
CA TRP A 107 4.05 10.83 -11.91
C TRP A 107 4.27 9.94 -13.13
N ARG A 108 5.10 10.38 -14.07
CA ARG A 108 5.46 9.56 -15.23
C ARG A 108 6.52 8.56 -14.79
N TYR A 109 6.46 7.33 -15.33
CA TYR A 109 7.54 6.37 -15.13
C TYR A 109 8.78 6.83 -15.87
N SER A 110 9.93 6.75 -15.20
CA SER A 110 11.25 6.97 -15.81
C SER A 110 11.63 5.78 -16.70
N GLU A 111 12.62 5.96 -17.58
CA GLU A 111 13.21 4.88 -18.38
C GLU A 111 13.83 3.76 -17.52
N LEU A 112 14.15 4.07 -16.26
CA LEU A 112 14.67 3.12 -15.29
C LEU A 112 13.61 2.18 -14.71
N MET A 113 12.32 2.46 -14.93
CA MET A 113 11.22 1.68 -14.36
C MET A 113 11.12 0.31 -15.05
N PRO A 114 11.36 -0.81 -14.36
CA PRO A 114 11.07 -2.11 -14.93
C PRO A 114 9.56 -2.28 -15.11
N LEU A 115 9.13 -2.50 -16.35
CA LEU A 115 7.73 -2.73 -16.70
C LEU A 115 7.44 -4.23 -16.74
N VAL A 116 6.22 -4.62 -16.37
CA VAL A 116 5.79 -6.00 -16.53
C VAL A 116 5.55 -6.29 -18.02
N PRO A 117 6.21 -7.31 -18.61
CA PRO A 117 6.09 -7.62 -20.03
C PRO A 117 4.62 -7.78 -20.47
N GLY A 118 4.22 -7.08 -21.53
CA GLY A 118 2.85 -7.10 -22.04
C GLY A 118 1.90 -6.12 -21.35
N THR A 119 2.37 -5.29 -20.42
CA THR A 119 1.60 -4.21 -19.78
C THR A 119 2.42 -2.93 -19.65
N ASN A 120 1.77 -1.79 -19.45
CA ASN A 120 2.43 -0.52 -19.11
C ASN A 120 2.51 -0.29 -17.59
N VAL A 121 2.40 -1.36 -16.79
CA VAL A 121 2.36 -1.30 -15.32
C VAL A 121 3.78 -1.45 -14.77
N GLY A 122 4.14 -0.59 -13.83
CA GLY A 122 5.41 -0.64 -13.14
C GLY A 122 5.55 -1.85 -12.21
N LEU A 123 6.68 -2.56 -12.29
CA LEU A 123 6.95 -3.70 -11.41
C LEU A 123 7.17 -3.27 -9.95
N VAL A 124 7.73 -2.07 -9.72
CA VAL A 124 8.04 -1.56 -8.37
C VAL A 124 6.75 -1.37 -7.53
N PRO A 125 5.69 -0.71 -8.01
CA PRO A 125 4.39 -0.66 -7.33
C PRO A 125 3.77 -2.05 -7.09
N ILE A 126 3.92 -2.99 -8.02
CA ILE A 126 3.41 -4.36 -7.80
C ILE A 126 4.16 -5.04 -6.65
N LEU A 127 5.49 -4.92 -6.62
CA LEU A 127 6.31 -5.45 -5.54
C LEU A 127 5.95 -4.81 -4.20
N MET A 128 5.65 -3.51 -4.19
CA MET A 128 5.15 -2.80 -3.00
C MET A 128 3.92 -3.49 -2.43
N TRP A 129 2.91 -3.76 -3.27
CA TRP A 129 1.63 -4.37 -2.88
C TRP A 129 1.76 -5.82 -2.38
N ILE A 130 2.90 -6.46 -2.60
CA ILE A 130 3.22 -7.77 -2.03
C ILE A 130 4.02 -7.60 -0.75
N ILE A 131 5.12 -6.85 -0.81
CA ILE A 131 6.12 -6.77 0.27
C ILE A 131 5.60 -5.95 1.45
N ILE A 132 5.07 -4.75 1.20
CA ILE A 132 4.69 -3.81 2.26
C ILE A 132 3.50 -4.31 3.09
N PRO A 133 2.41 -4.83 2.51
CA PRO A 133 1.31 -5.35 3.31
C PRO A 133 1.72 -6.57 4.16
N LEU A 134 2.65 -7.41 3.69
CA LEU A 134 3.18 -8.54 4.46
C LEU A 134 4.05 -8.09 5.62
N ILE A 135 4.96 -7.14 5.40
CA ILE A 135 5.79 -6.56 6.46
C ILE A 135 4.90 -5.86 7.50
N THR A 136 3.91 -5.09 7.04
CA THR A 136 2.94 -4.41 7.90
C THR A 136 2.19 -5.38 8.80
N LEU A 137 1.63 -6.45 8.22
CA LEU A 137 0.96 -7.50 9.00
C LEU A 137 1.90 -8.17 10.00
N TRP A 138 3.16 -8.37 9.64
CA TRP A 138 4.17 -8.99 10.50
C TRP A 138 4.55 -8.13 11.70
N PHE A 139 4.63 -6.80 11.54
CA PHE A 139 4.81 -5.89 12.67
C PHE A 139 3.54 -5.75 13.51
N ALA A 140 2.38 -5.60 12.86
CA ALA A 140 1.10 -5.43 13.55
C ALA A 140 0.75 -6.64 14.44
N ARG A 141 1.06 -7.87 14.02
CA ARG A 141 0.81 -9.09 14.82
C ARG A 141 1.71 -9.24 16.05
N ARG A 142 2.82 -8.48 16.13
CA ARG A 142 3.78 -8.52 17.25
C ARG A 142 3.40 -7.57 18.38
N GLN A 143 2.40 -6.71 18.16
CA GLN A 143 1.87 -5.83 19.19
C GLN A 143 1.08 -6.62 20.26
N PRO A 144 0.92 -6.07 21.47
CA PRO A 144 0.24 -6.74 22.57
C PRO A 144 -1.14 -7.25 22.16
N ARG A 145 -1.43 -8.50 22.54
CA ARG A 145 -2.76 -9.10 22.32
C ARG A 145 -3.79 -8.38 23.21
N PRO A 146 -5.06 -8.28 22.79
CA PRO A 146 -6.13 -7.78 23.63
C PRO A 146 -6.28 -8.54 24.94
#